data_AF-A0A645ICE0-F1
#
_entry.id   AF-A0A645ICE0-F1
#
_cell.length_a   1.000
_cell.length_b   1.000
_cell.length_c   1.000
_cell.angle_alpha   90.00
_cell.angle_beta   90.00
_cell.angle_gamma   90.00
#
_symmetry.space_group_name_H-M   'P 1'
#
loop_
_entity.id
_entity.type
_entity.pdbx_description
1 polymer ?
#
loop_
_entity_poly.entity_id
_entity_poly.type
_entity_poly.pdbx_seq_one_letter_code
_entity_poly.pdbx_strand_id
1 'polypeptide(L)'
;MGADCFSPHRQEPSHPDFGWYGIHGVEMLFTVMGTGCVSVNRMSADSTDVVVGKWDDGRIGTFRALQQGKSIYGGTVFTKSGAVDMGKYLGYEPLLEETLKFFKTSVSPVSEKETLEIFTFMEASNESKRNDGKIILLEDIYRKGLAESRKLLSDLD
;
A
#
# COMPACT_ATOMS: atom_id res chain seq x y z
N MET A 1 13.19 12.04 -5.75
CA MET A 1 13.35 10.58 -5.96
C MET A 1 12.10 9.91 -5.45
N GLY A 2 11.56 8.94 -6.15
CA GLY A 2 10.23 8.38 -5.90
C GLY A 2 10.08 7.02 -6.56
N ALA A 3 8.88 6.46 -6.56
CA ALA A 3 8.63 5.17 -7.18
C ALA A 3 7.21 5.07 -7.75
N ASP A 4 7.09 4.40 -8.89
CA ASP A 4 5.82 4.05 -9.51
C ASP A 4 5.67 2.54 -9.48
N CYS A 5 4.64 2.05 -8.78
CA CYS A 5 4.31 0.63 -8.68
C CYS A 5 3.05 0.29 -9.45
N PHE A 6 2.91 -0.97 -9.86
CA PHE A 6 1.67 -1.49 -10.41
C PHE A 6 1.46 -2.95 -10.02
N SER A 7 0.19 -3.31 -9.82
CA SER A 7 -0.26 -4.68 -9.60
C SER A 7 -1.68 -4.84 -10.13
N PRO A 8 -2.17 -6.07 -10.30
CA PRO A 8 -3.59 -6.31 -10.57
C PRO A 8 -4.44 -5.79 -9.40
N HIS A 9 -5.64 -5.35 -9.71
CA HIS A 9 -6.66 -5.07 -8.70
C HIS A 9 -7.99 -5.53 -9.26
N ARG A 10 -8.62 -6.48 -8.59
CA ARG A 10 -10.00 -6.87 -8.85
C ARG A 10 -10.76 -6.74 -7.56
N GLN A 11 -11.98 -6.21 -7.65
CA GLN A 11 -12.86 -6.21 -6.50
C GLN A 11 -13.22 -7.65 -6.17
N GLU A 12 -12.98 -8.00 -4.92
CA GLU A 12 -13.45 -9.24 -4.34
C GLU A 12 -14.48 -8.89 -3.26
N PRO A 13 -15.68 -9.50 -3.27
CA PRO A 13 -16.70 -9.27 -2.24
C PRO A 13 -16.24 -9.52 -0.80
N SER A 14 -15.34 -10.47 -0.59
CA SER A 14 -14.79 -10.85 0.72
C SER A 14 -13.65 -9.96 1.23
N HIS A 15 -13.09 -9.05 0.42
CA HIS A 15 -11.93 -8.23 0.79
C HIS A 15 -12.22 -6.73 0.61
N PRO A 16 -11.73 -5.86 1.51
CA PRO A 16 -11.90 -4.42 1.36
C PRO A 16 -11.03 -3.90 0.20
N ASP A 17 -11.65 -3.36 -0.85
CA ASP A 17 -11.02 -2.72 -2.02
C ASP A 17 -9.66 -3.33 -2.44
N PHE A 18 -8.53 -2.65 -2.17
CA PHE A 18 -7.19 -3.13 -2.53
C PHE A 18 -6.68 -4.33 -1.74
N GLY A 19 -7.37 -4.77 -0.68
CA GLY A 19 -6.95 -5.81 0.25
C GLY A 19 -6.77 -7.22 -0.34
N TRP A 20 -7.11 -7.43 -1.62
CA TRP A 20 -6.69 -8.62 -2.37
C TRP A 20 -5.44 -8.33 -3.19
N TYR A 21 -5.53 -8.16 -4.52
CA TYR A 21 -4.33 -8.04 -5.36
C TYR A 21 -3.72 -6.62 -5.38
N GLY A 22 -4.50 -5.62 -4.97
CA GLY A 22 -4.04 -4.23 -4.94
C GLY A 22 -2.94 -4.01 -3.91
N ILE A 23 -3.00 -4.74 -2.79
CA ILE A 23 -2.04 -4.63 -1.68
C ILE A 23 -0.61 -4.90 -2.15
N HIS A 24 -0.39 -5.82 -3.10
CA HIS A 24 0.95 -6.16 -3.57
C HIS A 24 1.68 -4.96 -4.18
N GLY A 25 1.00 -4.15 -4.99
CA GLY A 25 1.61 -2.95 -5.56
C GLY A 25 1.88 -1.87 -4.50
N VAL A 26 1.03 -1.80 -3.47
CA VAL A 26 1.22 -0.91 -2.32
C VAL A 26 2.39 -1.37 -1.45
N GLU A 27 2.50 -2.65 -1.13
CA GLU A 27 3.63 -3.24 -0.40
C GLU A 27 4.95 -3.03 -1.13
N MET A 28 4.97 -3.21 -2.46
CA MET A 28 6.14 -2.88 -3.29
C MET A 28 6.51 -1.40 -3.16
N LEU A 29 5.52 -0.50 -3.13
CA LEU A 29 5.74 0.94 -2.96
C LEU A 29 6.36 1.24 -1.59
N PHE A 30 5.80 0.68 -0.53
CA PHE A 30 6.30 0.87 0.84
C PHE A 30 7.68 0.23 1.06
N THR A 31 7.96 -0.90 0.41
CA THR A 31 9.28 -1.55 0.48
C THR A 31 10.40 -0.62 -0.01
N VAL A 32 10.14 0.17 -1.07
CA VAL A 32 11.16 1.07 -1.65
C VAL A 32 11.09 2.49 -1.08
N MET A 33 9.91 2.95 -0.67
CA MET A 33 9.72 4.31 -0.15
C MET A 33 9.91 4.39 1.37
N GLY A 34 9.70 3.30 2.10
CA GLY A 34 9.60 3.26 3.55
C GLY A 34 8.30 3.89 4.07
N THR A 35 8.18 3.94 5.41
CA THR A 35 7.12 4.71 6.10
C THR A 35 7.32 6.22 5.96
N GLY A 36 6.31 7.01 6.32
CA GLY A 36 6.32 8.48 6.26
C GLY A 36 5.37 9.09 5.23
N CYS A 37 4.42 8.33 4.68
CA CYS A 37 3.38 8.89 3.82
C CYS A 37 2.47 9.82 4.64
N VAL A 38 2.26 11.05 4.18
CA VAL A 38 1.47 12.07 4.90
C VAL A 38 0.09 12.30 4.27
N SER A 39 -0.02 12.15 2.96
CA SER A 39 -1.27 12.37 2.25
C SER A 39 -1.37 11.55 0.97
N VAL A 40 -2.57 11.19 0.58
CA VAL A 40 -2.85 10.40 -0.62
C VAL A 40 -4.05 10.95 -1.38
N ASN A 41 -4.07 10.78 -2.70
CA ASN A 41 -5.28 10.89 -3.50
C ASN A 41 -5.39 9.76 -4.54
N ARG A 42 -6.61 9.47 -5.01
CA ARG A 42 -6.89 8.43 -6.01
C ARG A 42 -7.72 8.98 -7.16
N MET A 43 -7.26 8.76 -8.38
CA MET A 43 -8.04 8.88 -9.60
C MET A 43 -8.51 7.49 -10.01
N SER A 44 -9.79 7.35 -10.38
CA SER A 44 -10.40 6.06 -10.70
C SER A 44 -10.99 6.06 -12.11
N ALA A 45 -10.88 4.92 -12.80
CA ALA A 45 -11.53 4.63 -14.08
C ALA A 45 -11.90 3.14 -14.15
N ASP A 46 -12.73 2.76 -15.11
CA ASP A 46 -13.19 1.37 -15.28
C ASP A 46 -12.06 0.35 -15.53
N SER A 47 -10.92 0.82 -16.05
CA SER A 47 -9.79 -0.03 -16.40
C SER A 47 -8.67 -0.03 -15.37
N THR A 48 -8.57 1.05 -14.58
CA THR A 48 -7.43 1.26 -13.67
C THR A 48 -7.72 2.37 -12.67
N ASP A 49 -7.08 2.27 -11.50
CA ASP A 49 -6.91 3.40 -10.60
C ASP A 49 -5.45 3.85 -10.58
N VAL A 50 -5.23 5.14 -10.31
CA VAL A 50 -3.92 5.68 -9.99
C VAL A 50 -4.01 6.38 -8.64
N VAL A 51 -3.18 5.92 -7.71
CA VAL A 51 -3.04 6.46 -6.36
C VAL A 51 -1.72 7.20 -6.30
N VAL A 52 -1.73 8.40 -5.72
CA VAL A 52 -0.53 9.23 -5.54
C VAL A 52 -0.37 9.53 -4.06
N GLY A 53 0.74 9.08 -3.48
CA GLY A 53 1.13 9.36 -2.10
C GLY A 53 2.25 10.39 -2.03
N LYS A 54 2.19 11.26 -1.04
CA LYS A 54 3.25 12.20 -0.69
C LYS A 54 3.86 11.79 0.64
N TRP A 55 5.19 11.69 0.69
CA TRP A 55 5.96 11.43 1.92
C TRP A 55 6.38 12.74 2.60
N ASP A 56 6.66 12.67 3.90
CA ASP A 56 7.05 13.78 4.76
C ASP A 56 8.31 14.53 4.30
N ASP A 57 9.25 13.79 3.70
CA ASP A 57 10.48 14.32 3.09
C ASP A 57 10.27 14.89 1.68
N GLY A 58 9.02 14.97 1.22
CA GLY A 58 8.63 15.53 -0.06
C GLY A 58 8.76 14.59 -1.25
N ARG A 59 9.14 13.32 -1.05
CA ARG A 59 9.07 12.31 -2.11
C ARG A 59 7.61 12.02 -2.50
N ILE A 60 7.41 11.60 -3.74
CA ILE A 60 6.10 11.19 -4.27
C ILE A 60 6.21 9.76 -4.78
N GLY A 61 5.24 8.93 -4.41
CA GLY A 61 5.09 7.57 -4.87
C GLY A 61 3.74 7.38 -5.56
N THR A 62 3.67 6.52 -6.57
CA THR A 62 2.41 6.17 -7.23
C THR A 62 2.16 4.68 -7.23
N PHE A 63 0.88 4.31 -7.18
CA PHE A 63 0.42 2.95 -7.38
C PHE A 63 -0.66 2.94 -8.46
N ARG A 64 -0.45 2.12 -9.50
CA ARG A 64 -1.42 1.85 -10.55
C ARG A 64 -2.08 0.49 -10.31
N ALA A 65 -3.36 0.53 -9.98
CA ALA A 65 -4.19 -0.65 -9.78
C ALA A 65 -4.79 -1.07 -11.13
N LEU A 66 -4.44 -2.24 -11.66
CA LEU A 66 -4.88 -2.70 -12.98
C LEU A 66 -6.14 -3.57 -12.86
N GLN A 67 -7.29 -3.02 -13.26
CA GLN A 67 -8.58 -3.74 -13.23
C GLN A 67 -8.82 -4.58 -14.48
N GLN A 68 -8.32 -4.10 -15.62
CA GLN A 68 -8.43 -4.76 -16.91
C GLN A 68 -7.05 -5.04 -17.52
N GLY A 69 -7.00 -5.99 -18.46
CA GLY A 69 -5.77 -6.37 -19.16
C GLY A 69 -4.97 -7.48 -18.48
N LYS A 70 -3.66 -7.52 -18.75
CA LYS A 70 -2.77 -8.55 -18.23
C LYS A 70 -2.46 -8.33 -16.76
N SER A 71 -2.53 -9.40 -15.97
CA SER A 71 -2.08 -9.38 -14.58
C SER A 71 -0.55 -9.30 -14.52
N ILE A 72 -0.01 -8.10 -14.31
CA ILE A 72 1.43 -7.84 -14.19
C ILE A 72 1.73 -7.13 -12.88
N TYR A 73 2.94 -7.35 -12.38
CA TYR A 73 3.48 -6.75 -11.17
C TYR A 73 4.82 -6.10 -11.52
N GLY A 74 5.14 -4.99 -10.89
CA GLY A 74 6.39 -4.31 -11.16
C GLY A 74 6.34 -2.85 -10.76
N GLY A 75 7.42 -2.16 -11.10
CA GLY A 75 7.52 -0.73 -10.88
C GLY A 75 8.86 -0.17 -11.28
N THR A 76 8.97 1.14 -11.21
CA THR A 76 10.19 1.88 -11.49
C THR A 76 10.54 2.74 -10.29
N VAL A 77 11.78 2.65 -9.83
CA VAL A 77 12.35 3.50 -8.77
C VAL A 77 13.19 4.58 -9.40
N PHE A 78 12.91 5.84 -9.09
CA PHE A 78 13.62 7.00 -9.59
C PHE A 78 14.67 7.47 -8.58
N THR A 79 15.93 7.25 -8.89
CA THR A 79 17.08 7.63 -8.06
C THR A 79 17.84 8.83 -8.64
N LYS A 80 18.82 9.37 -7.91
CA LYS A 80 19.74 10.41 -8.42
C LYS A 80 20.57 9.92 -9.61
N SER A 81 20.81 8.61 -9.68
CA SER A 81 21.64 7.98 -10.71
C SER A 81 20.84 7.49 -11.92
N GLY A 82 19.51 7.64 -11.91
CA GLY A 82 18.62 7.19 -12.97
C GLY A 82 17.45 6.34 -12.47
N ALA A 83 16.67 5.83 -13.43
CA ALA A 83 15.55 4.94 -13.18
C ALA A 83 16.02 3.48 -13.09
N VAL A 84 15.50 2.75 -12.10
CA VAL A 84 15.81 1.33 -11.83
C VAL A 84 14.51 0.54 -11.81
N ASP A 85 14.49 -0.61 -12.48
CA ASP A 85 13.36 -1.56 -12.43
C ASP A 85 13.27 -2.21 -11.05
N MET A 86 12.06 -2.38 -10.50
CA MET A 86 11.86 -3.00 -9.17
C MET A 86 12.21 -4.49 -9.11
N GLY A 87 12.50 -5.11 -10.25
CA GLY A 87 12.82 -6.52 -10.34
C GLY A 87 11.58 -7.38 -10.55
N LYS A 88 11.83 -8.68 -10.59
CA LYS A 88 10.84 -9.70 -10.93
C LYS A 88 10.43 -10.48 -9.68
N TYR A 89 9.27 -11.11 -9.76
CA TYR A 89 8.85 -12.10 -8.80
C TYR A 89 9.88 -13.23 -8.71
N LEU A 90 10.41 -13.48 -7.51
CA LEU A 90 11.45 -14.48 -7.23
C LEU A 90 10.88 -15.83 -6.77
N GLY A 91 9.55 -16.01 -6.77
CA GLY A 91 8.92 -17.17 -6.16
C GLY A 91 8.69 -16.98 -4.66
N TYR A 92 8.25 -18.05 -3.99
CA TYR A 92 7.90 -18.03 -2.57
C TYR A 92 9.09 -18.28 -1.64
N GLU A 93 10.23 -18.74 -2.16
CA GLU A 93 11.40 -19.08 -1.35
C GLU A 93 11.84 -17.93 -0.43
N PRO A 94 11.99 -16.67 -0.89
CA PRO A 94 12.36 -15.56 0.00
C PRO A 94 11.33 -15.30 1.13
N LEU A 95 10.04 -15.45 0.83
CA LEU A 95 8.97 -15.30 1.83
C LEU A 95 9.05 -16.40 2.90
N LEU A 96 9.26 -17.64 2.47
CA LEU A 96 9.38 -18.78 3.37
C LEU A 96 10.62 -18.65 4.25
N GLU A 97 11.74 -18.17 3.71
CA GLU A 97 12.94 -17.86 4.49
C GLU A 97 12.67 -16.86 5.61
N GLU A 98 12.02 -15.73 5.31
CA GLU A 98 11.68 -14.71 6.32
C GLU A 98 10.66 -15.23 7.34
N THR A 99 9.70 -16.06 6.91
CA THR A 99 8.76 -16.73 7.82
C THR A 99 9.50 -17.63 8.81
N LEU A 100 10.45 -18.45 8.33
CA LEU A 100 11.26 -19.31 9.19
C LEU A 100 12.15 -18.50 10.14
N LYS A 101 12.71 -17.37 9.69
CA LYS A 101 13.49 -16.46 10.54
C LYS A 101 12.61 -15.87 11.65
N PHE A 102 11.39 -15.42 11.33
CA PHE A 102 10.44 -14.93 12.31
C PHE A 102 10.15 -15.97 13.39
N PHE A 103 9.79 -17.21 13.04
CA PHE A 103 9.49 -18.23 14.05
C PHE A 103 10.70 -18.62 14.90
N LYS A 104 11.92 -18.49 14.38
CA LYS A 104 13.16 -18.77 15.15
C LYS A 104 13.57 -17.63 16.07
N THR A 105 13.30 -16.40 15.70
CA THR A 105 13.84 -15.20 16.37
C THR A 105 12.79 -14.36 17.08
N SER A 106 11.51 -14.58 16.76
CA SER A 106 10.38 -13.73 17.11
C SER A 106 10.51 -12.27 16.63
N VAL A 107 11.42 -12.00 15.69
CA VAL A 107 11.59 -10.69 15.06
C VAL A 107 10.85 -10.67 13.73
N SER A 108 9.80 -9.85 13.63
CA SER A 108 9.06 -9.68 12.38
C SER A 108 9.94 -9.00 11.32
N PRO A 109 9.95 -9.49 10.07
CA PRO A 109 10.67 -8.83 8.96
C PRO A 109 10.03 -7.51 8.55
N VAL A 110 8.75 -7.30 8.88
CA VAL A 110 7.99 -6.06 8.64
C VAL A 110 7.50 -5.50 9.97
N SER A 111 7.74 -4.21 10.21
CA SER A 111 7.33 -3.58 11.47
C SER A 111 5.82 -3.39 11.54
N GLU A 112 5.25 -3.42 12.75
CA GLU A 112 3.83 -3.09 12.96
C GLU A 112 3.46 -1.71 12.40
N LYS A 113 4.35 -0.71 12.59
CA LYS A 113 4.17 0.63 12.05
C LYS A 113 3.99 0.63 10.53
N GLU A 114 4.84 -0.10 9.82
CA GLU A 114 4.76 -0.19 8.36
C GLU A 114 3.48 -0.88 7.90
N THR A 115 3.11 -2.00 8.54
CA THR A 115 1.84 -2.68 8.27
C THR A 115 0.65 -1.74 8.48
N LEU A 116 0.58 -1.05 9.62
CA LEU A 116 -0.51 -0.10 9.91
C LEU A 116 -0.55 1.05 8.90
N GLU A 117 0.61 1.56 8.47
CA GLU A 117 0.66 2.64 7.49
C GLU A 117 0.24 2.19 6.09
N ILE A 118 0.58 0.95 5.68
CA ILE A 118 0.09 0.35 4.42
C ILE A 118 -1.44 0.27 4.41
N PHE A 119 -2.05 -0.23 5.48
CA PHE A 119 -3.51 -0.31 5.59
C PHE A 119 -4.15 1.09 5.68
N THR A 120 -3.52 2.03 6.38
CA THR A 120 -3.98 3.42 6.46
C THR A 120 -3.92 4.09 5.08
N PHE A 121 -2.86 3.87 4.32
CA PHE A 121 -2.70 4.38 2.96
C PHE A 121 -3.79 3.84 2.03
N MET A 122 -4.05 2.54 2.06
CA MET A 122 -5.12 1.93 1.26
C MET A 122 -6.49 2.51 1.62
N GLU A 123 -6.80 2.63 2.91
CA GLU A 123 -8.08 3.19 3.34
C GLU A 123 -8.21 4.68 3.03
N ALA A 124 -7.14 5.46 3.17
CA ALA A 124 -7.11 6.86 2.77
C ALA A 124 -7.29 7.04 1.25
N SER A 125 -6.74 6.13 0.45
CA SER A 125 -6.99 6.06 -1.00
C SER A 125 -8.46 5.73 -1.31
N ASN A 126 -9.08 4.83 -0.55
CA ASN A 126 -10.50 4.51 -0.69
C ASN A 126 -11.38 5.72 -0.31
N GLU A 127 -11.03 6.43 0.76
CA GLU A 127 -11.70 7.68 1.15
C GLU A 127 -11.55 8.75 0.07
N SER A 128 -10.37 8.88 -0.54
CA SER A 128 -10.15 9.79 -1.66
C SER A 128 -11.10 9.49 -2.82
N LYS A 129 -11.24 8.21 -3.20
CA LYS A 129 -12.19 7.78 -4.23
C LYS A 129 -13.64 8.10 -3.86
N ARG A 130 -14.05 7.89 -2.61
CA ARG A 130 -15.39 8.27 -2.12
C ARG A 130 -15.65 9.78 -2.15
N ASN A 131 -14.58 10.57 -2.14
CA ASN A 131 -14.62 12.04 -2.12
C ASN A 131 -14.12 12.66 -3.43
N ASP A 132 -14.43 12.05 -4.57
CA ASP A 132 -14.14 12.59 -5.91
C ASP A 132 -12.65 12.93 -6.13
N GLY A 133 -11.76 12.13 -5.56
CA GLY A 133 -10.31 12.26 -5.72
C GLY A 133 -9.66 13.34 -4.86
N LYS A 134 -10.33 13.82 -3.81
CA LYS A 134 -9.73 14.76 -2.82
C LYS A 134 -8.48 14.18 -2.18
N ILE A 135 -7.55 15.07 -1.81
CA ILE A 135 -6.38 14.70 -1.01
C ILE A 135 -6.84 14.40 0.42
N ILE A 136 -6.46 13.22 0.92
CA ILE A 136 -6.76 12.73 2.26
C ILE A 136 -5.47 12.64 3.07
N LEU A 137 -5.49 13.11 4.31
CA LEU A 137 -4.38 12.96 5.25
C LEU A 137 -4.41 11.57 5.88
N LEU A 138 -3.26 10.90 5.94
CA LEU A 138 -3.19 9.56 6.56
C LEU A 138 -3.50 9.63 8.06
N GLU A 139 -3.08 10.69 8.73
CA GLU A 139 -3.33 10.89 10.17
C GLU A 139 -4.83 10.89 10.52
N ASP A 140 -5.67 11.52 9.68
CA ASP A 140 -7.12 11.58 9.91
C ASP A 140 -7.75 10.19 9.82
N ILE A 141 -7.30 9.39 8.85
CA ILE A 141 -7.77 8.01 8.64
C ILE A 141 -7.27 7.09 9.74
N TYR A 142 -6.01 7.23 10.16
CA TYR A 142 -5.46 6.45 11.27
C TYR A 142 -6.21 6.72 12.57
N ARG A 143 -6.46 8.00 12.90
CA ARG A 143 -7.23 8.38 14.10
C ARG A 143 -8.65 7.83 14.08
N LYS A 144 -9.31 7.89 12.92
CA LYS A 144 -10.64 7.31 12.73
C LYS A 144 -10.63 5.81 12.98
N GLY A 145 -9.72 5.07 12.34
CA GLY A 145 -9.58 3.62 12.52
C GLY A 145 -9.23 3.23 13.95
N LEU A 146 -8.38 3.99 14.63
CA LEU A 146 -8.04 3.77 16.03
C LEU A 146 -9.24 3.97 16.96
N ALA A 147 -10.07 4.99 16.72
CA ALA A 147 -11.28 5.23 17.49
C ALA A 147 -12.32 4.11 17.28
N GLU A 148 -12.51 3.66 16.04
CA GLU A 148 -13.41 2.55 15.69
C GLU A 148 -12.94 1.23 16.33
N SER A 149 -11.64 0.94 16.26
CA SER A 149 -11.04 -0.24 16.90
C SER A 149 -11.25 -0.25 18.41
N ARG A 150 -11.05 0.88 19.10
CA ARG A 150 -11.29 0.99 20.55
C ARG A 150 -12.74 0.74 20.93
N LYS A 151 -13.68 1.24 20.13
CA LYS A 151 -15.11 1.01 20.35
C LYS A 151 -15.47 -0.47 20.19
N LEU A 152 -14.94 -1.12 19.14
CA LEU A 152 -15.16 -2.55 18.94
C LEU A 152 -14.63 -3.39 20.11
N LEU A 153 -13.47 -3.05 20.65
CA LEU A 153 -12.92 -3.73 21.83
C LEU A 153 -13.79 -3.50 23.08
N SER A 154 -14.30 -2.29 23.31
CA SER A 154 -15.20 -2.04 24.43
C SER A 154 -16.55 -2.74 24.32
N ASP A 155 -16.99 -3.06 23.11
CA ASP A 155 -18.25 -3.80 22.88
C ASP A 155 -18.07 -5.33 23.09
N LEU A 156 -16.82 -5.81 23.21
CA LEU A 156 -16.48 -7.22 23.49
C LEU A 156 -16.27 -7.53 24.97
N ASP A 157 -16.03 -6.49 25.79
CA ASP A 157 -15.86 -6.55 27.25
C ASP A 157 -17.22 -6.47 27.98
#